data_AF-U2I0L3-F1
#
_entry.id   AF-U2I0L3-F1
#
_cell.length_a   1.000
_cell.length_b   1.000
_cell.length_c   1.000
_cell.angle_alpha   90.00
_cell.angle_beta   90.00
_cell.angle_gamma   90.00
#
_symmetry.space_group_name_H-M   'P 1'
#
loop_
_entity.id
_entity.type
_entity.pdbx_description
1 polymer ?
#
loop_
_entity_poly.entity_id
_entity_poly.type
_entity_poly.pdbx_seq_one_letter_code
_entity_poly.pdbx_strand_id
1 'polypeptide(L)'
;MIQRYTAIREMILTPAAYHDFTSSSNVQIKIFDQQITIYNSCKLYTNIAIDDLAENKYSSELKNKLIAEALYLTKDIEKYRIGFYRIRDEIKAIYPTLRFDFYEQGDGFIPSLSYTKQKISSRSATEYTNYSVNKLLELIQENPLPMIKATTRPKPAKGVLRLKQEEDSETT
;
A
#
# COMPACT_ATOMS: atom_id res chain seq x y z
N MET A 1 -27.18 -3.24 0.93
CA MET A 1 -26.19 -2.19 0.61
C MET A 1 -24.86 -2.61 1.21
N ILE A 2 -23.95 -3.15 0.40
CA ILE A 2 -22.63 -3.61 0.87
C ILE A 2 -21.75 -2.36 0.97
N GLN A 3 -21.43 -1.93 2.18
CA GLN A 3 -20.47 -0.83 2.35
C GLN A 3 -19.07 -1.34 2.02
N ARG A 4 -18.42 -0.71 1.03
CA ARG A 4 -17.08 -1.11 0.53
C ARG A 4 -15.94 -0.95 1.54
N TYR A 5 -16.19 -0.35 2.70
CA TYR A 5 -15.15 0.00 3.69
C TYR A 5 -15.31 -0.73 5.04
N THR A 6 -16.14 -1.78 5.09
CA THR A 6 -16.47 -2.42 6.36
C THR A 6 -15.24 -3.01 7.06
N ALA A 7 -14.33 -3.68 6.35
CA ALA A 7 -13.11 -4.22 6.96
C ALA A 7 -12.22 -3.16 7.66
N ILE A 8 -11.91 -2.04 7.00
CA ILE A 8 -11.05 -0.98 7.60
C ILE A 8 -11.78 -0.30 8.75
N ARG A 9 -13.09 -0.02 8.58
CA ARG A 9 -13.91 0.58 9.63
C ARG A 9 -13.95 -0.29 10.88
N GLU A 10 -14.19 -1.58 10.73
CA GLU A 10 -14.17 -2.54 11.83
C GLU A 10 -12.79 -2.57 12.50
N MET A 11 -11.71 -2.54 11.72
CA MET A 11 -10.34 -2.51 12.25
C MET A 11 -10.03 -1.25 13.07
N ILE A 12 -10.62 -0.11 12.73
CA ILE A 12 -10.45 1.17 13.43
C ILE A 12 -11.35 1.28 14.66
N LEU A 13 -12.60 0.82 14.58
CA LEU A 13 -13.59 0.96 15.65
C LEU A 13 -13.45 -0.10 16.74
N THR A 14 -13.07 -1.33 16.37
CA THR A 14 -12.87 -2.43 17.32
C THR A 14 -11.95 -2.03 18.48
N PRO A 15 -10.77 -1.41 18.24
CA PRO A 15 -9.91 -0.91 19.31
C PRO A 15 -10.64 -0.13 20.40
N ALA A 16 -11.57 0.77 20.09
CA ALA A 16 -12.26 1.58 21.11
C ALA A 16 -13.04 0.73 22.13
N ALA A 17 -13.59 -0.40 21.70
CA ALA A 17 -14.34 -1.31 22.56
C ALA A 17 -13.45 -2.19 23.47
N TYR A 18 -12.18 -2.40 23.06
CA TYR A 18 -11.21 -3.25 23.77
C TYR A 18 -10.05 -2.50 24.42
N HIS A 19 -9.87 -1.21 24.11
CA HIS A 19 -8.75 -0.42 24.59
C HIS A 19 -8.67 -0.40 26.11
N ASP A 20 -7.47 -0.54 26.65
CA ASP A 20 -7.21 -0.36 28.06
C ASP A 20 -7.03 1.13 28.39
N PHE A 21 -8.10 1.80 28.81
CA PHE A 21 -8.08 3.20 29.21
C PHE A 21 -7.30 3.49 30.50
N THR A 22 -6.81 2.47 31.19
CA THR A 22 -5.89 2.65 32.33
C THR A 22 -4.43 2.76 31.88
N SER A 23 -4.13 2.30 30.67
CA SER A 23 -2.81 2.43 30.07
C SER A 23 -2.56 3.87 29.58
N SER A 24 -1.31 4.34 29.65
CA SER A 24 -0.92 5.64 29.10
C SER A 24 -0.72 5.63 27.58
N SER A 25 -0.83 4.46 26.95
CA SER A 25 -0.61 4.27 25.52
C SER A 25 -1.89 4.56 24.74
N ASN A 26 -1.76 5.35 23.68
CA ASN A 26 -2.83 5.59 22.73
C ASN A 26 -2.94 4.47 21.69
N VAL A 27 -4.10 4.37 21.04
CA VAL A 27 -4.24 3.61 19.79
C VAL A 27 -3.34 4.27 18.73
N GLN A 28 -2.47 3.48 18.09
CA GLN A 28 -1.54 4.00 17.07
C GLN A 28 -1.86 3.37 15.72
N ILE A 29 -2.05 4.20 14.70
CA ILE A 29 -2.25 3.74 13.32
C ILE A 29 -0.97 4.02 12.55
N LYS A 30 -0.33 2.97 12.04
CA LYS A 30 0.87 3.08 11.20
C LYS A 30 0.51 2.70 9.78
N ILE A 31 0.86 3.57 8.85
CA ILE A 31 0.59 3.40 7.42
C ILE A 31 1.94 3.39 6.71
N PHE A 32 2.20 2.29 6.03
CA PHE A 32 3.36 2.06 5.17
C PHE A 32 2.86 1.83 3.75
N ASP A 33 3.78 1.84 2.79
CA ASP A 33 3.46 1.66 1.37
C ASP A 33 2.58 0.42 1.10
N GLN A 34 2.88 -0.68 1.77
CA GLN A 34 2.22 -1.98 1.55
C GLN A 34 1.51 -2.53 2.79
N GLN A 35 1.47 -1.77 3.88
CA GLN A 35 0.94 -2.28 5.15
C GLN A 35 0.25 -1.18 5.97
N ILE A 36 -0.86 -1.54 6.60
CA ILE A 36 -1.48 -0.74 7.65
C ILE A 36 -1.51 -1.58 8.92
N THR A 37 -1.01 -1.04 10.03
CA THR A 37 -1.11 -1.68 11.35
C THR A 37 -1.80 -0.76 12.33
N ILE A 38 -2.61 -1.34 13.22
CA ILE A 38 -3.26 -0.61 14.31
C ILE A 38 -2.81 -1.24 15.61
N TYR A 39 -1.98 -0.53 16.37
CA TYR A 39 -1.62 -0.94 17.72
C TYR A 39 -2.72 -0.51 18.70
N ASN A 40 -3.19 -1.45 19.50
CA ASN A 40 -4.08 -1.19 20.62
C ASN A 40 -3.48 -1.77 21.91
N SER A 41 -3.47 -1.02 23.00
CA SER A 41 -3.06 -1.53 24.32
C SER A 41 -4.14 -2.41 24.92
N CYS A 42 -4.26 -3.61 24.38
CA CYS A 42 -5.12 -4.64 24.92
C CYS A 42 -4.48 -5.97 24.60
N LYS A 43 -4.01 -6.68 25.63
CA LYS A 43 -3.77 -8.11 25.51
C LYS A 43 -5.08 -8.85 25.29
N LEU A 44 -5.00 -9.98 24.60
CA LEU A 44 -6.05 -10.99 24.66
C LEU A 44 -6.21 -11.46 26.10
N TYR A 45 -7.41 -11.90 26.44
CA TYR A 45 -7.65 -12.49 27.75
C TYR A 45 -6.79 -13.75 27.90
N THR A 46 -6.31 -14.01 29.11
CA THR A 46 -5.37 -15.10 29.40
C THR A 46 -5.86 -16.50 28.97
N ASN A 47 -7.17 -16.65 28.75
CA ASN A 47 -7.82 -17.88 28.31
C ASN A 47 -8.06 -17.97 26.79
N ILE A 48 -7.58 -17.02 25.98
CA ILE A 48 -7.77 -17.01 24.53
C ILE A 48 -6.39 -16.96 23.87
N ALA A 49 -6.03 -18.02 23.14
CA ALA A 49 -4.83 -18.00 22.32
C ALA A 49 -5.06 -17.25 21.00
N ILE A 50 -3.98 -16.78 20.38
CA ILE A 50 -4.02 -16.19 19.03
C ILE A 50 -4.60 -17.19 18.02
N ASP A 51 -4.28 -18.48 18.16
CA ASP A 51 -4.80 -19.54 17.29
C ASP A 51 -6.31 -19.74 17.46
N ASP A 52 -6.83 -19.67 18.70
CA ASP A 52 -8.27 -19.74 18.96
C ASP A 52 -9.01 -18.58 18.29
N LEU A 53 -8.42 -17.39 18.32
CA LEU A 53 -8.93 -16.21 17.60
C LEU A 53 -8.90 -16.43 16.09
N ALA A 54 -7.85 -17.07 15.56
CA ALA A 54 -7.73 -17.38 14.13
C ALA A 54 -8.74 -18.43 13.65
N GLU A 55 -9.12 -19.37 14.51
CA GLU A 55 -10.12 -20.41 14.22
C GLU A 55 -11.56 -19.99 14.56
N ASN A 56 -11.74 -18.80 15.14
CA ASN A 56 -13.03 -18.33 15.70
C ASN A 56 -13.59 -19.21 16.82
N LYS A 57 -12.70 -19.83 17.61
CA LYS A 57 -13.04 -20.69 18.75
C LYS A 57 -12.84 -19.94 20.08
N TYR A 58 -13.50 -18.79 20.23
CA TYR A 58 -13.34 -17.97 21.43
C TYR A 58 -14.67 -17.38 21.90
N SER A 59 -14.82 -17.27 23.23
CA SER A 59 -15.86 -16.44 23.83
C SER A 59 -15.31 -15.03 23.97
N SER A 60 -15.91 -14.09 23.27
CA SER A 60 -15.36 -12.75 23.17
C SER A 60 -15.90 -11.84 24.27
N GLU A 61 -15.01 -11.36 25.13
CA GLU A 61 -15.32 -10.48 26.26
C GLU A 61 -14.85 -9.06 26.00
N LEU A 62 -15.68 -8.06 26.25
CA LEU A 62 -15.28 -6.66 26.13
C LEU A 62 -14.76 -6.13 27.44
N LYS A 63 -13.72 -5.30 27.34
CA LYS A 63 -13.30 -4.45 28.46
C LYS A 63 -14.30 -3.30 28.66
N ASN A 64 -14.77 -2.67 27.58
CA ASN A 64 -15.60 -1.47 27.65
C ASN A 64 -17.03 -1.72 27.12
N LYS A 65 -17.88 -2.33 27.96
CA LYS A 65 -19.25 -2.72 27.58
C LYS A 65 -20.11 -1.53 27.11
N LEU A 66 -20.04 -0.38 27.80
CA LEU A 66 -20.83 0.81 27.46
C LEU A 66 -20.44 1.42 26.11
N ILE A 67 -19.13 1.49 25.82
CA ILE A 67 -18.63 2.00 24.53
C ILE A 67 -19.11 1.09 23.41
N ALA A 68 -18.97 -0.22 23.58
CA ALA A 68 -19.42 -1.17 22.59
C ALA A 68 -20.93 -1.18 22.40
N GLU A 69 -21.71 -0.98 23.47
CA GLU A 69 -23.16 -0.87 23.37
C GLU A 69 -23.56 0.40 22.59
N ALA A 70 -22.92 1.53 22.86
CA ALA A 70 -23.14 2.75 22.10
C ALA A 70 -22.82 2.54 20.60
N LEU A 71 -21.65 1.96 20.29
CA LEU A 71 -21.26 1.62 18.93
C LEU A 71 -22.21 0.59 18.29
N TYR A 72 -22.73 -0.36 19.06
CA TYR A 72 -23.69 -1.32 18.55
C TYR A 72 -25.03 -0.66 18.19
N LEU A 73 -25.53 0.24 19.05
CA LEU A 73 -26.78 0.97 18.84
C LEU A 73 -26.72 1.90 17.63
N THR A 74 -25.55 2.52 17.37
CA THR A 74 -25.32 3.32 16.16
C THR A 74 -25.06 2.48 14.91
N LYS A 75 -25.05 1.14 15.03
CA LYS A 75 -24.67 0.19 13.96
C LYS A 75 -23.21 0.40 13.50
N ASP A 76 -22.38 0.87 14.41
CA ASP A 76 -20.95 1.03 14.28
C ASP A 76 -20.16 -0.26 14.45
N ILE A 77 -20.66 -1.18 15.24
CA ILE A 77 -20.11 -2.53 15.36
C ILE A 77 -21.25 -3.55 15.44
N GLU A 78 -20.94 -4.83 15.22
CA GLU A 78 -21.89 -5.92 15.38
C GLU A 78 -21.98 -6.46 16.82
N LYS A 79 -23.13 -7.07 17.16
CA LYS A 79 -23.42 -7.62 18.50
C LYS A 79 -22.51 -8.79 18.87
N TYR A 80 -22.23 -9.67 17.92
CA TYR A 80 -21.60 -10.98 18.16
C TYR A 80 -20.07 -10.99 17.98
N ARG A 81 -19.44 -9.82 17.88
CA ARG A 81 -17.97 -9.69 17.94
C ARG A 81 -17.23 -10.56 16.91
N ILE A 82 -17.85 -10.79 15.75
CA ILE A 82 -17.29 -11.49 14.59
C ILE A 82 -16.49 -10.54 13.67
N GLY A 83 -16.13 -9.35 14.15
CA GLY A 83 -15.51 -8.29 13.35
C GLY A 83 -14.24 -8.75 12.63
N PHE A 84 -13.36 -9.49 13.31
CA PHE A 84 -12.15 -10.03 12.68
C PHE A 84 -12.43 -11.16 11.67
N TYR A 85 -13.42 -12.01 11.93
CA TYR A 85 -13.88 -12.99 10.95
C TYR A 85 -14.37 -12.30 9.68
N ARG A 86 -15.20 -11.27 9.83
CA ARG A 86 -15.76 -10.50 8.72
C ARG A 86 -14.68 -9.76 7.92
N ILE A 87 -13.73 -9.13 8.61
CA ILE A 87 -12.55 -8.51 7.97
C ILE A 87 -11.84 -9.54 7.07
N ARG A 88 -11.55 -10.73 7.61
CA ARG A 88 -10.89 -11.81 6.85
C ARG A 88 -11.70 -12.25 5.63
N ASP A 89 -13.00 -12.48 5.81
CA ASP A 89 -13.87 -12.97 4.76
C ASP A 89 -14.05 -11.93 3.63
N GLU A 90 -14.32 -10.67 3.99
CA GLU A 90 -14.45 -9.55 3.04
C GLU A 90 -13.16 -9.32 2.25
N ILE A 91 -12.01 -9.33 2.93
CA ILE A 91 -10.72 -9.12 2.27
C ILE A 91 -10.40 -10.26 1.32
N LYS A 92 -10.59 -11.51 1.76
CA LYS A 92 -10.33 -12.69 0.93
C LYS A 92 -11.22 -12.69 -0.32
N ALA A 93 -12.46 -12.24 -0.20
CA ALA A 93 -13.41 -12.18 -1.31
C ALA A 93 -13.09 -11.06 -2.32
N ILE A 94 -12.67 -9.88 -1.85
CA ILE A 94 -12.56 -8.66 -2.68
C ILE A 94 -11.12 -8.39 -3.13
N TYR A 95 -10.12 -8.72 -2.30
CA TYR A 95 -8.72 -8.33 -2.47
C TYR A 95 -7.78 -9.55 -2.36
N PRO A 96 -7.58 -10.31 -3.46
CA PRO A 96 -6.81 -11.56 -3.43
C PRO A 96 -5.35 -11.42 -2.97
N THR A 97 -4.76 -10.24 -3.16
CA THR A 97 -3.37 -9.95 -2.76
C THR A 97 -3.25 -9.29 -1.39
N LEU A 98 -4.37 -8.94 -0.75
CA LEU A 98 -4.39 -8.34 0.58
C LEU A 98 -4.54 -9.44 1.63
N ARG A 99 -3.70 -9.39 2.65
CA ARG A 99 -3.71 -10.29 3.80
C ARG A 99 -4.13 -9.54 5.04
N PHE A 100 -4.88 -10.22 5.89
CA PHE A 100 -5.17 -9.76 7.24
C PHE A 100 -4.55 -10.74 8.23
N ASP A 101 -3.64 -10.23 9.04
CA ASP A 101 -2.93 -10.96 10.08
C ASP A 101 -3.06 -10.18 11.40
N PHE A 102 -2.81 -10.83 12.53
CA PHE A 102 -2.79 -10.16 13.83
C PHE A 102 -1.83 -10.86 14.77
N TYR A 103 -1.27 -10.11 15.71
CA TYR A 103 -0.30 -10.62 16.67
C TYR A 103 -0.30 -9.77 17.94
N GLU A 104 0.18 -10.36 19.04
CA GLU A 104 0.45 -9.62 20.28
C GLU A 104 1.90 -9.11 20.29
N GLN A 105 2.09 -7.90 20.80
CA GLN A 105 3.41 -7.31 20.99
C GLN A 105 3.42 -6.47 22.27
N GLY A 106 4.27 -6.87 23.24
CA GLY A 106 4.29 -6.24 24.56
C GLY A 106 2.94 -6.38 25.25
N ASP A 107 2.32 -5.25 25.60
CA ASP A 107 0.99 -5.21 26.20
C ASP A 107 -0.14 -4.89 25.22
N GLY A 108 0.14 -4.98 23.92
CA GLY A 108 -0.81 -4.65 22.87
C GLY A 108 -1.14 -5.79 21.93
N PHE A 109 -2.27 -5.62 21.24
CA PHE A 109 -2.74 -6.44 20.15
C PHE A 109 -2.71 -5.62 18.87
N ILE A 110 -2.16 -6.19 17.80
CA ILE A 110 -1.89 -5.50 16.55
C ILE A 110 -2.56 -6.25 15.39
N PRO A 111 -3.76 -5.85 14.96
CA PRO A 111 -4.26 -6.18 13.63
C PRO A 111 -3.43 -5.48 12.54
N SER A 112 -3.17 -6.21 11.46
CA SER A 112 -2.33 -5.81 10.34
C SER A 112 -2.97 -6.18 9.01
N LEU A 113 -2.98 -5.23 8.08
CA LEU A 113 -3.33 -5.41 6.69
C LEU A 113 -2.08 -5.27 5.85
N SER A 114 -1.73 -6.27 5.05
CA SER A 114 -0.53 -6.23 4.21
C SER A 114 -0.78 -6.75 2.80
N TYR A 115 -0.22 -6.08 1.79
CA TYR A 115 -0.25 -6.56 0.41
C TYR A 115 0.93 -7.48 0.14
N THR A 116 0.67 -8.65 -0.45
CA THR A 116 1.73 -9.52 -1.00
C THR A 116 2.25 -9.01 -2.34
N LYS A 117 1.37 -8.36 -3.10
CA LYS A 117 1.69 -7.67 -4.34
C LYS A 117 0.77 -6.47 -4.48
N GLN A 118 1.33 -5.28 -4.31
CA GLN A 118 0.60 -4.04 -4.49
C GLN A 118 0.35 -3.80 -5.98
N LYS A 119 -0.84 -3.30 -6.33
CA LYS A 119 -1.06 -2.69 -7.64
C LYS A 119 -0.34 -1.35 -7.63
N ILE A 120 0.96 -1.36 -7.87
CA ILE A 120 1.69 -0.14 -8.21
C ILE A 120 1.03 0.31 -9.51
N SER A 121 0.38 1.47 -9.53
CA SER A 121 0.10 2.12 -10.80
C SER A 121 1.44 2.61 -11.35
N SER A 122 2.29 1.69 -11.81
CA SER A 122 2.98 1.99 -13.05
C SER A 122 1.85 2.05 -14.06
N ARG A 123 1.35 3.25 -14.34
CA ARG A 123 1.01 3.54 -15.73
C ARG A 123 2.32 3.25 -16.47
N SER A 124 2.47 2.02 -16.96
CA SER A 124 3.54 1.65 -17.86
C SER A 124 3.48 2.69 -18.97
N ALA A 125 4.48 3.57 -19.03
CA ALA A 125 4.63 4.53 -20.12
C ALA A 125 4.56 3.83 -21.50
N THR A 126 4.77 2.52 -21.51
CA THR A 126 4.73 1.60 -22.65
C THR A 126 3.37 1.46 -23.36
N GLU A 127 2.23 1.60 -22.68
CA GLU A 127 0.92 1.36 -23.34
C GLU A 127 0.43 2.56 -24.17
N TYR A 128 0.70 3.79 -23.72
CA TYR A 128 0.38 4.99 -24.51
C TYR A 128 1.37 5.20 -25.67
N THR A 129 2.64 4.79 -25.52
CA THR A 129 3.62 4.89 -26.61
C THR A 129 3.22 3.99 -27.76
N ASN A 130 2.84 2.73 -27.51
CA ASN A 130 2.53 1.81 -28.60
C ASN A 130 1.31 2.26 -29.43
N TYR A 131 0.25 2.75 -28.78
CA TYR A 131 -0.92 3.25 -29.50
C TYR A 131 -0.61 4.51 -30.32
N SER A 132 0.17 5.43 -29.75
CA SER A 132 0.55 6.69 -30.43
C SER A 132 1.53 6.45 -31.59
N VAL A 133 2.49 5.53 -31.42
CA VAL A 133 3.48 5.18 -32.45
C VAL A 133 2.81 4.42 -33.60
N ASN A 134 1.90 3.49 -33.30
CA ASN A 134 1.17 2.75 -34.34
C ASN A 134 0.25 3.68 -35.14
N LYS A 135 -0.44 4.61 -34.47
CA LYS A 135 -1.29 5.60 -35.15
C LYS A 135 -0.48 6.58 -36.00
N LEU A 136 0.72 6.96 -35.57
CA LEU A 136 1.65 7.74 -36.39
C LEU A 136 2.17 6.93 -37.59
N LEU A 137 2.42 5.64 -37.43
CA LEU A 137 2.88 4.76 -38.51
C LEU A 137 1.81 4.59 -39.59
N GLU A 138 0.55 4.37 -39.19
CA GLU A 138 -0.59 4.34 -40.11
C GLU A 138 -0.72 5.65 -40.90
N LEU A 139 -0.62 6.80 -40.22
CA LEU A 139 -0.72 8.11 -40.89
C LEU A 139 0.43 8.39 -41.88
N ILE A 140 1.63 7.89 -41.59
CA ILE A 140 2.80 8.01 -42.51
C ILE A 140 2.66 7.06 -43.71
N GLN A 141 2.05 5.88 -43.52
CA GLN A 141 1.79 4.93 -44.61
C GLN A 141 0.69 5.41 -45.54
N GLU A 142 -0.38 6.01 -45.00
CA GLU A 142 -1.51 6.55 -45.77
C GLU A 142 -1.17 7.85 -46.51
N ASN A 143 -0.21 8.64 -46.02
CA ASN A 143 0.29 9.85 -46.69
C ASN A 143 1.82 9.96 -46.58
N PRO A 144 2.58 9.32 -47.49
CA PRO A 144 4.02 9.46 -47.53
C PRO A 144 4.37 10.90 -47.93
N LEU A 145 4.87 11.70 -46.97
CA LEU A 145 5.42 13.02 -47.27
C LEU A 145 6.59 12.87 -48.26
N PRO A 146 6.76 13.78 -49.23
CA PRO A 146 7.91 13.75 -50.12
C PRO A 146 9.20 13.86 -49.29
N MET A 147 10.11 12.89 -49.46
CA MET A 147 11.41 12.87 -48.80
C MET A 147 12.10 14.23 -48.90
N ILE A 148 12.35 14.87 -47.75
CA ILE A 148 13.29 15.98 -47.67
C ILE A 148 14.66 15.39 -48.00
N LYS A 149 15.17 15.66 -49.21
CA LYS A 149 16.52 15.25 -49.62
C LYS A 149 17.50 15.76 -48.56
N ALA A 150 18.31 14.86 -48.02
CA ALA A 150 19.31 15.18 -47.01
C ALA A 150 20.18 16.35 -47.50
N THR A 151 20.00 17.53 -46.91
CA THR A 151 20.90 18.66 -47.13
C THR A 151 22.27 18.23 -46.64
N THR A 152 23.22 18.08 -47.57
CA THR A 152 24.60 17.71 -47.27
C THR A 152 25.15 18.67 -46.22
N ARG A 153 25.60 18.12 -45.08
CA ARG A 153 26.26 18.87 -44.01
C ARG A 153 27.48 19.60 -44.61
N PRO A 154 27.64 20.93 -44.47
CA PRO A 154 28.79 21.62 -45.03
C PRO A 154 30.09 21.13 -44.35
N LYS A 155 31.14 20.88 -45.15
CA LYS A 155 32.46 20.45 -44.66
C LYS A 155 33.01 21.49 -43.68
N PRO A 156 33.57 21.08 -42.52
CA PRO A 156 34.24 22.01 -41.63
C PRO A 156 35.48 22.61 -42.31
N ALA A 157 35.64 23.92 -42.21
CA ALA A 157 36.78 24.65 -42.75
C ALA A 157 38.09 24.16 -42.08
N LYS A 158 39.12 23.88 -42.88
CA LYS A 158 40.45 23.52 -42.41
C LYS A 158 41.10 24.73 -41.74
N GLY A 159 41.15 24.73 -40.41
CA GLY A 159 41.99 25.61 -39.60
C GLY A 159 42.64 24.79 -38.49
N VAL A 160 43.83 24.26 -38.78
CA VAL A 160 44.66 23.54 -37.80
C VAL A 160 45.45 24.60 -37.02
N LEU A 161 45.16 24.76 -35.73
CA LEU A 161 46.12 25.33 -34.78
C LEU A 161 46.43 24.26 -33.73
N ARG A 162 47.60 23.66 -33.93
CA ARG A 162 48.23 22.65 -33.07
C ARG A 162 48.77 23.40 -31.84
N LEU A 163 48.18 23.22 -30.66
CA LEU A 163 48.84 23.60 -29.42
C LEU A 163 49.85 22.50 -29.10
N LYS A 164 51.15 22.86 -29.13
CA LYS A 164 52.25 21.99 -28.71
C LYS A 164 52.15 21.80 -27.19
N GLN A 165 52.21 20.55 -26.75
CA GLN A 165 52.60 20.21 -25.39
C GLN A 165 54.11 20.43 -25.29
N GLU A 166 54.54 21.17 -24.28
CA GLU A 166 55.94 21.31 -23.88
C GLU A 166 56.04 20.60 -22.52
N GLU A 167 56.57 19.38 -22.55
CA GLU A 167 57.26 18.80 -21.40
C GLU A 167 58.64 19.44 -21.37
N ASP A 168 59.06 19.95 -20.21
CA ASP A 168 60.45 19.83 -19.78
C ASP A 168 60.50 19.84 -18.25
N SER A 169 61.12 18.78 -17.75
CA SER A 169 61.61 18.56 -16.39
C SER A 169 62.79 19.46 -16.06
N GLU A 170 62.90 19.97 -14.83
CA GLU A 170 64.18 20.02 -14.10
C GLU A 170 64.02 20.36 -12.61
N THR A 171 64.44 19.39 -11.79
CA THR A 171 65.23 19.45 -10.55
C THR A 171 65.58 20.83 -9.96
N THR A 172 65.25 21.06 -8.69
CA THR A 172 66.18 21.29 -7.56
C THR A 172 65.43 21.12 -6.24
#